data_AF-A0ABD5STV3-F1
#
_entry.id   AF-A0ABD5STV3-F1
#
_cell.length_a   1.000
_cell.length_b   1.000
_cell.length_c   1.000
_cell.angle_alpha   90.00
_cell.angle_beta   90.00
_cell.angle_gamma   90.00
#
_symmetry.space_group_name_H-M   'P 1'
#
loop_
_entity.id
_entity.type
_entity.pdbx_description
1 polymer ?
#
loop_
_entity_poly.entity_id
_entity_poly.type
_entity_poly.pdbx_seq_one_letter_code
_entity_poly.pdbx_strand_id
1 'polypeptide(L)'
;MIDDAIRVLAGDCTVIAEGDDRQEYRGRVTTIVKPDNTILVHDTDGYQPVAWLTRAESVSSDRTGGFTLVAKKDTQTLRIATHDQDGFAHYPSSAAGTPIGTCPDCEGALV
;
A
#
# COMPACT_ATOMS: atom_id res chain seq x y z
N MET A 1 -12.10 -15.07 -10.75
CA MET A 1 -11.38 -14.78 -9.51
C MET A 1 -10.08 -14.11 -9.92
N ILE A 2 -9.99 -12.78 -9.80
CA ILE A 2 -8.71 -12.07 -9.96
C ILE A 2 -8.12 -12.03 -8.55
N ASP A 3 -7.68 -13.17 -8.03
CA ASP A 3 -7.20 -13.24 -6.63
C ASP A 3 -5.79 -12.65 -6.48
N ASP A 4 -5.02 -12.56 -7.56
CA ASP A 4 -3.64 -12.03 -7.54
C ASP A 4 -3.49 -10.76 -8.41
N ALA A 5 -4.22 -9.70 -8.06
CA ALA A 5 -4.00 -8.38 -8.67
C ALA A 5 -3.32 -7.40 -7.71
N ILE A 6 -2.33 -6.69 -8.25
CA ILE A 6 -1.80 -5.48 -7.63
C ILE A 6 -2.75 -4.33 -7.94
N ARG A 7 -3.16 -3.59 -6.90
CA ARG A 7 -3.89 -2.34 -7.05
C ARG A 7 -2.91 -1.18 -7.07
N VAL A 8 -3.09 -0.28 -8.02
CA VAL A 8 -2.32 0.96 -8.11
C VAL A 8 -3.28 2.14 -7.96
N LEU A 9 -2.97 3.05 -7.05
CA LEU A 9 -3.69 4.31 -6.84
C LEU A 9 -2.71 5.47 -6.98
N ALA A 10 -3.02 6.43 -7.83
CA ALA A 10 -2.15 7.58 -8.10
C ALA A 10 -2.91 8.90 -8.00
N GLY A 11 -2.29 9.91 -7.41
CA GLY A 11 -2.87 11.24 -7.25
C GLY A 11 -2.09 12.12 -6.28
N ASP A 12 -2.54 13.37 -6.14
CA ASP A 12 -2.11 14.27 -5.07
C ASP A 12 -2.79 13.86 -3.76
N CYS A 13 -2.01 13.39 -2.79
CA CYS A 13 -2.50 12.73 -1.59
C CYS A 13 -1.88 13.31 -0.32
N THR A 14 -2.65 13.30 0.76
CA THR A 14 -2.09 13.30 2.11
C THR A 14 -1.91 11.86 2.58
N VAL A 15 -0.70 11.51 2.99
CA VAL A 15 -0.31 10.20 3.54
C VAL A 15 0.03 10.39 5.00
N ILE A 16 -0.58 9.61 5.88
CA ILE A 16 -0.30 9.60 7.32
C ILE A 16 0.11 8.19 7.70
N ALA A 17 1.31 8.06 8.24
CA ALA A 17 1.79 6.84 8.87
C ALA A 17 1.88 7.07 10.37
N GLU A 18 1.19 6.23 11.13
CA GLU A 18 1.13 6.29 12.59
C GLU A 18 1.61 4.95 13.15
N GLY A 19 2.58 4.99 14.05
CA GLY A 19 3.09 3.86 14.82
C GLY A 19 3.63 4.38 16.14
N ASP A 20 4.93 4.24 16.37
CA ASP A 20 5.60 4.89 17.52
C ASP A 20 5.60 6.41 17.38
N ASP A 21 5.80 6.89 16.16
CA ASP A 21 5.70 8.30 15.78
C ASP A 21 4.64 8.51 14.69
N ARG A 22 4.08 9.72 14.63
CA ARG A 22 3.18 10.16 13.57
C ARG A 22 3.94 10.95 12.51
N GLN A 23 3.88 10.48 11.27
CA GLN A 23 4.47 11.13 10.12
C GLN A 23 3.38 11.47 9.09
N GLU A 24 3.49 12.65 8.49
CA GLU A 24 2.51 13.15 7.53
C GLU A 24 3.22 13.73 6.30
N TYR A 25 2.77 13.33 5.12
CA TYR A 25 3.33 13.71 3.83
C TYR A 25 2.22 14.21 2.92
N ARG A 26 2.51 15.26 2.14
CA ARG A 26 1.60 15.77 1.11
C ARG A 26 2.35 15.87 -0.22
N GLY A 27 1.79 15.28 -1.27
CA GLY A 27 2.28 15.40 -2.62
C GLY A 27 1.68 14.38 -3.56
N ARG A 28 2.15 14.39 -4.80
CA ARG A 28 1.73 13.43 -5.82
C ARG A 28 2.49 12.12 -5.64
N VAL A 29 1.76 11.05 -5.34
CA VAL A 29 2.31 9.74 -4.99
C VAL A 29 1.65 8.62 -5.78
N THR A 30 2.36 7.50 -5.92
CA THR A 30 1.84 6.24 -6.43
C THR A 30 1.82 5.22 -5.31
N THR A 31 0.63 4.73 -4.99
CA THR A 31 0.40 3.69 -3.98
C THR A 31 0.22 2.35 -4.65
N ILE A 32 1.01 1.37 -4.22
CA ILE A 32 0.92 -0.03 -4.62
C ILE A 32 0.32 -0.81 -3.46
N VAL A 33 -0.77 -1.54 -3.72
CA VAL A 33 -1.36 -2.48 -2.75
C VAL A 33 -1.25 -3.88 -3.31
N LYS A 34 -0.44 -4.71 -2.67
CA LYS A 34 -0.22 -6.11 -3.04
C LYS A 34 -1.37 -7.01 -2.53
N PRO A 35 -1.54 -8.22 -3.11
CA PRO A 35 -2.55 -9.18 -2.66
C PRO A 35 -2.41 -9.58 -1.18
N ASP A 36 -1.18 -9.60 -0.64
CA ASP A 36 -0.92 -9.90 0.77
C ASP A 36 -1.16 -8.70 1.71
N ASN A 37 -1.87 -7.67 1.25
CA ASN A 37 -2.11 -6.41 1.95
C ASN A 37 -0.83 -5.63 2.31
N THR A 38 0.29 -5.88 1.64
CA THR A 38 1.42 -4.94 1.72
C THR A 38 1.11 -3.69 0.91
N ILE A 39 1.26 -2.53 1.56
CA ILE A 39 1.07 -1.21 0.94
C ILE A 39 2.40 -0.48 0.88
N LEU A 40 2.75 0.02 -0.30
CA LEU A 40 3.96 0.82 -0.54
C LEU A 40 3.53 2.14 -1.18
N VAL A 41 3.95 3.27 -0.60
CA VAL A 41 3.66 4.61 -1.13
C VAL A 41 4.96 5.22 -1.63
N HIS A 42 5.04 5.50 -2.93
CA HIS A 42 6.20 6.11 -3.57
C HIS A 42 5.89 7.53 -4.05
N ASP A 43 6.76 8.47 -3.74
CA ASP A 43 6.92 9.71 -4.49
C ASP A 43 7.94 9.49 -5.63
N THR A 44 8.34 10.59 -6.30
CA THR A 44 9.29 10.56 -7.42
C THR A 44 10.73 10.36 -7.00
N ASP A 45 11.02 10.63 -5.74
CA ASP A 45 12.37 10.67 -5.20
C ASP A 45 12.58 9.50 -4.22
N GLY A 46 13.84 9.15 -3.97
CA GLY A 46 14.16 8.13 -2.99
C GLY A 46 14.11 6.69 -3.52
N TYR A 47 15.04 5.89 -2.98
CA TYR A 47 15.08 4.45 -3.24
C TYR A 47 13.98 3.69 -2.47
N GLN A 48 13.55 4.22 -1.33
CA GLN A 48 12.56 3.61 -0.45
C GLN A 48 11.18 4.27 -0.61
N PRO A 49 10.07 3.56 -0.32
CA PRO A 49 8.77 4.19 -0.18
C PRO A 49 8.79 5.27 0.91
N VAL A 50 8.09 6.39 0.70
CA VAL A 50 7.95 7.44 1.71
C VAL A 50 7.15 6.96 2.94
N ALA A 51 6.26 6.00 2.74
CA ALA A 51 5.55 5.28 3.79
C ALA A 51 5.16 3.88 3.30
N TRP A 52 5.10 2.93 4.23
CA TRP A 52 4.64 1.58 3.92
C TRP A 52 4.02 0.90 5.14
N LEU A 53 3.22 -0.13 4.88
CA LEU A 53 2.75 -1.06 5.89
C LEU A 53 2.77 -2.47 5.30
N THR A 54 3.55 -3.36 5.88
CA THR A 54 3.73 -4.72 5.36
C THR A 54 2.70 -5.66 5.96
N ARG A 55 1.97 -6.37 5.09
CA ARG A 55 0.96 -7.37 5.47
C ARG A 55 -0.03 -6.85 6.50
N ALA A 56 -0.78 -5.81 6.12
CA ALA A 56 -1.81 -5.25 6.97
C ALA A 56 -2.91 -6.29 7.26
N GLU A 57 -3.39 -6.31 8.50
CA GLU A 57 -4.48 -7.18 8.95
C GLU A 57 -5.81 -6.78 8.29
N SER A 58 -5.95 -5.48 8.01
CA SER A 58 -7.10 -4.95 7.29
C SER A 58 -6.69 -3.81 6.37
N VAL A 59 -7.37 -3.73 5.22
CA VAL A 59 -7.27 -2.63 4.26
C VAL A 59 -8.68 -2.25 3.85
N SER A 60 -9.12 -1.04 4.20
CA SER A 60 -10.36 -0.46 3.72
C SER A 60 -10.06 0.61 2.66
N SER A 61 -10.90 0.65 1.63
CA SER A 61 -10.80 1.68 0.60
C SER A 61 -12.18 2.22 0.25
N ASP A 62 -12.34 3.54 0.28
CA ASP A 62 -13.48 4.26 -0.27
C ASP A 62 -13.06 4.94 -1.58
N ARG A 63 -13.96 4.98 -2.56
CA ARG A 63 -13.74 5.56 -3.88
C ARG A 63 -14.72 6.68 -4.24
N THR A 64 -15.51 7.14 -3.28
CA THR A 64 -16.50 8.19 -3.51
C THR A 64 -15.81 9.56 -3.51
N GLY A 65 -15.78 10.24 -4.67
CA GLY A 65 -15.19 11.57 -4.78
C GLY A 65 -13.66 11.61 -4.77
N GLY A 66 -13.00 10.49 -5.07
CA GLY A 66 -11.55 10.32 -5.00
C GLY A 66 -11.20 8.92 -4.51
N PHE A 67 -10.11 8.75 -3.78
CA PHE A 67 -9.91 7.54 -2.96
C PHE A 67 -9.40 7.88 -1.56
N THR A 68 -9.86 7.10 -0.60
CA THR A 68 -9.25 6.99 0.72
C THR A 68 -8.86 5.53 0.93
N LEU A 69 -7.65 5.30 1.44
CA LEU A 69 -7.19 3.99 1.88
C LEU A 69 -6.79 4.06 3.34
N VAL A 70 -7.27 3.11 4.15
CA VAL A 70 -6.83 2.94 5.53
C VAL A 70 -6.38 1.49 5.71
N ALA A 71 -5.14 1.31 6.12
CA ALA A 71 -4.59 0.01 6.45
C ALA A 71 -4.15 -0.01 7.91
N LYS A 72 -4.32 -1.16 8.58
CA LYS A 72 -3.99 -1.33 9.99
C LYS A 72 -3.25 -2.64 10.24
N LYS A 73 -2.32 -2.60 11.18
CA LYS A 73 -1.60 -3.76 11.69
C LYS A 73 -1.13 -3.46 13.12
N ASP A 74 -1.57 -4.25 14.09
CA ASP A 74 -1.26 -3.99 15.50
C ASP A 74 -1.62 -2.54 15.91
N THR A 75 -0.65 -1.76 16.40
CA THR A 75 -0.78 -0.34 16.73
C THR A 75 -0.51 0.59 15.54
N GLN A 76 -0.10 0.05 14.39
CA GLN A 76 0.27 0.82 13.21
C GLN A 76 -0.94 1.10 12.30
N THR A 77 -1.03 2.31 11.79
CA THR A 77 -2.02 2.73 10.80
C THR A 77 -1.34 3.47 9.64
N LEU A 78 -1.73 3.14 8.41
CA LEU A 78 -1.39 3.89 7.21
C LEU A 78 -2.67 4.41 6.57
N ARG A 79 -2.81 5.74 6.48
CA ARG A 79 -3.93 6.41 5.85
C ARG A 79 -3.48 7.21 4.65
N ILE A 80 -4.20 7.09 3.55
CA ILE A 80 -3.97 7.82 2.30
C ILE A 80 -5.28 8.46 1.91
N ALA A 81 -5.30 9.76 1.71
CA ALA A 81 -6.47 10.49 1.24
C ALA A 81 -6.10 11.34 0.03
N THR A 82 -6.75 11.07 -1.09
CA THR A 82 -6.56 11.84 -2.33
C THR A 82 -7.25 13.20 -2.23
N HIS A 83 -6.65 14.19 -2.85
CA HIS A 83 -7.21 15.51 -3.09
C HIS A 83 -7.49 15.71 -4.57
N ASP A 84 -6.61 15.17 -5.41
CA ASP A 84 -6.78 15.07 -6.86
C ASP A 84 -6.35 13.68 -7.32
N GLN A 85 -7.14 13.02 -8.17
CA GLN A 85 -6.93 11.63 -8.58
C GLN A 85 -6.39 11.58 -10.01
N ASP A 86 -5.21 10.99 -10.18
CA ASP A 86 -4.62 10.76 -11.51
C ASP A 86 -5.05 9.43 -12.11
N GLY A 87 -5.17 8.38 -11.29
CA GLY A 87 -5.53 7.07 -11.82
C GLY A 87 -5.72 5.97 -10.78
N PHE A 88 -6.43 4.94 -11.21
CA PHE A 88 -6.64 3.71 -10.47
C PHE A 88 -6.69 2.52 -11.42
N ALA A 89 -5.96 1.46 -11.11
CA ALA A 89 -5.95 0.25 -11.91
C ALA A 89 -5.70 -1.01 -11.08
N HIS A 90 -6.16 -2.14 -11.61
CA HIS A 90 -5.81 -3.47 -11.15
C HIS A 90 -4.95 -4.13 -12.22
N TYR A 91 -3.78 -4.61 -11.83
CA TYR A 91 -2.88 -5.33 -12.72
C TYR A 91 -2.77 -6.77 -12.26
N PRO A 92 -3.19 -7.75 -13.07
CA PRO A 92 -2.91 -9.16 -12.81
C PRO A 92 -1.41 -9.36 -12.63
N SER A 93 -1.06 -10.14 -11.62
CA SER A 93 0.32 -10.42 -11.25
C SER A 93 0.48 -11.89 -10.89
N SER A 94 1.71 -12.40 -10.94
CA SER A 94 2.02 -13.78 -10.56
C SER A 94 3.20 -13.82 -9.61
N ALA A 95 3.32 -14.93 -8.87
CA ALA A 95 4.54 -15.25 -8.16
C ALA A 95 5.66 -15.52 -9.18
N ALA A 96 6.63 -14.61 -9.27
CA ALA A 96 7.73 -14.69 -10.23
C ALA A 96 9.13 -14.60 -9.59
N GLY A 97 9.23 -14.21 -8.31
CA GLY A 97 10.51 -14.08 -7.61
C GLY A 97 11.07 -15.41 -7.11
N THR A 98 12.35 -15.44 -6.79
CA THR A 98 13.03 -16.59 -6.17
C THR A 98 12.83 -16.56 -4.66
N PRO A 99 12.22 -17.61 -4.05
CA PRO A 99 12.05 -17.65 -2.60
C PRO A 99 13.39 -17.56 -1.85
N ILE A 100 13.48 -16.64 -0.91
CA ILE A 100 14.62 -16.47 0.01
C ILE A 100 14.34 -17.03 1.40
N GLY A 101 13.12 -17.50 1.65
CA GLY A 101 12.72 -18.11 2.92
C GLY A 101 11.21 -18.30 3.04
N THR A 102 10.76 -18.68 4.22
CA THR A 102 9.34 -18.82 4.57
C THR A 102 8.92 -17.71 5.53
N CYS A 103 7.70 -17.22 5.38
CA CYS A 103 7.07 -16.33 6.33
C CYS A 103 6.98 -17.01 7.71
N PRO A 104 7.38 -16.34 8.81
CA PRO A 104 7.25 -16.93 10.15
C PRO A 104 5.80 -16.93 10.64
N ASP A 105 4.98 -15.99 10.16
CA ASP A 105 3.62 -15.75 10.66
C ASP A 105 2.52 -16.31 9.73
N CYS A 106 2.91 -16.97 8.63
CA CYS A 106 2.01 -17.40 7.56
C CYS A 106 2.66 -18.46 6.66
N GLU A 107 1.88 -19.15 5.83
CA GLU A 107 2.38 -20.18 4.91
C GLU A 107 3.03 -19.63 3.62
N GLY A 108 3.19 -18.30 3.51
CA GLY A 108 3.72 -17.64 2.32
C GLY A 108 5.25 -17.68 2.18
N ALA A 109 5.75 -17.74 0.95
CA ALA A 109 7.18 -17.57 0.66
C ALA A 109 7.61 -16.10 0.83
N LEU A 110 8.84 -15.88 1.31
CA LEU A 110 9.52 -14.59 1.25
C LEU A 110 10.27 -14.50 -0.07
N VAL A 111 10.08 -13.40 -0.79
CA VAL A 111 10.59 -13.17 -2.15
C VAL A 111 11.12 -11.76 -2.27
#